data_AF-A0A950GYN2-F1
#
_entry.id   AF-A0A950GYN2-F1
#
_cell.length_a   1.000
_cell.length_b   1.000
_cell.length_c   1.000
_cell.angle_alpha   90.00
_cell.angle_beta   90.00
_cell.angle_gamma   90.00
#
_symmetry.space_group_name_H-M   'P 1'
#
loop_
_entity.id
_entity.type
_entity.pdbx_description
1 polymer ?
#
loop_
_entity_poly.entity_id
_entity_poly.type
_entity_poly.pdbx_seq_one_letter_code
_entity_poly.pdbx_strand_id
1 'polypeptide(L)'
;HRHTGSVDAYTSAGRWHYLEYDFYVTAGSYLYEPANSVHTLHVPEENEGDTDVCFVIEGALLNLAPDGSVDSVSDGPSTLEAYYALLEAQGDARPNGLIV
;
A
#
# COMPACT_ATOMS: atom_id res chain seq x y z
N HIS A 1 2.33 -9.13 3.22
CA HIS A 1 1.53 -8.59 4.34
C HIS A 1 0.11 -9.13 4.28
N ARG A 2 -0.68 -8.97 5.35
CA ARG A 2 -2.11 -9.29 5.40
C ARG A 2 -2.93 -8.02 5.67
N HIS A 3 -3.99 -7.80 4.90
CA HIS A 3 -4.95 -6.72 5.19
C HIS A 3 -6.07 -7.22 6.09
N THR A 4 -6.42 -6.47 7.15
CA THR A 4 -7.55 -6.85 8.03
C THR A 4 -8.90 -6.44 7.46
N GLY A 5 -8.94 -5.43 6.58
CA GLY A 5 -10.10 -5.03 5.78
C GLY A 5 -9.82 -5.20 4.29
N SER A 6 -10.72 -4.70 3.43
CA SER A 6 -10.54 -4.75 1.98
C SER A 6 -9.58 -3.68 1.47
N VAL A 7 -9.07 -3.91 0.26
CA VAL A 7 -8.29 -2.91 -0.49
C VAL A 7 -8.87 -2.76 -1.89
N ASP A 8 -9.06 -1.51 -2.29
CA ASP A 8 -9.35 -1.12 -3.67
C ASP A 8 -8.11 -0.43 -4.25
N ALA A 9 -7.70 -0.83 -5.45
CA ALA A 9 -6.55 -0.26 -6.14
C ALA A 9 -6.90 0.17 -7.55
N TYR A 10 -6.49 1.38 -7.94
CA TYR A 10 -6.54 1.84 -9.32
C TYR A 10 -5.14 2.25 -9.79
N THR A 11 -4.66 1.63 -10.87
CA THR A 11 -3.32 1.89 -11.41
C THR A 11 -3.42 2.91 -12.54
N SER A 12 -2.79 4.07 -12.38
CA SER A 12 -2.79 5.13 -13.41
C SER A 12 -1.57 5.07 -14.33
N ALA A 13 -0.44 4.53 -13.87
CA ALA A 13 0.79 4.40 -14.64
C ALA A 13 1.60 3.16 -14.23
N GLY A 14 2.48 2.70 -15.12
CA GLY A 14 3.38 1.58 -14.85
C GLY A 14 2.67 0.22 -14.72
N ARG A 15 3.33 -0.71 -14.01
CA ARG A 15 2.81 -2.05 -13.72
C ARG A 15 3.38 -2.62 -12.44
N TRP A 16 2.62 -3.48 -11.79
CA TRP A 16 3.02 -4.19 -10.59
C TRP A 16 2.28 -5.52 -10.51
N HIS A 17 2.69 -6.37 -9.58
CA HIS A 17 1.95 -7.59 -9.29
C HIS A 17 2.16 -8.03 -7.84
N TYR A 18 1.35 -9.00 -7.45
CA TYR A 18 1.58 -9.79 -6.26
C TYR A 18 2.30 -11.08 -6.66
N LEU A 19 3.36 -11.45 -5.94
CA LEU A 19 4.18 -12.63 -6.27
C LEU A 19 3.38 -13.94 -6.23
N GLU A 20 2.22 -13.93 -5.57
CA GLU A 20 1.30 -15.04 -5.45
C GLU A 20 0.48 -15.31 -6.73
N TYR A 21 0.46 -14.38 -7.69
CA TYR A 21 -0.30 -14.50 -8.93
C TYR A 21 0.57 -14.27 -10.18
N ASP A 22 0.14 -14.85 -11.30
CA ASP A 22 0.85 -14.87 -12.58
C ASP A 22 0.49 -13.73 -13.53
N PHE A 23 -0.32 -12.76 -13.07
CA PHE A 23 -0.73 -11.62 -13.86
C PHE A 23 -0.18 -10.30 -13.30
N TYR A 24 -0.04 -9.31 -14.18
CA TYR A 24 0.31 -7.95 -13.81
C TYR A 24 -0.93 -7.06 -13.78
N VAL A 25 -0.95 -6.14 -12.83
CA VAL A 25 -1.85 -4.99 -12.80
C VAL A 25 -1.15 -3.85 -13.55
N THR A 26 -1.83 -3.26 -14.53
CA THR A 26 -1.24 -2.25 -15.42
C THR A 26 -2.10 -0.99 -15.47
N ALA A 27 -1.59 0.10 -16.07
CA ALA A 27 -2.34 1.35 -16.24
C ALA A 27 -3.77 1.13 -16.77
N GLY A 28 -4.75 1.74 -16.10
CA GLY A 28 -6.19 1.59 -16.37
C GLY A 28 -6.86 0.41 -15.65
N SER A 29 -6.10 -0.41 -14.91
CA SER A 29 -6.66 -1.56 -14.18
C SER A 29 -7.21 -1.15 -12.81
N TYR A 30 -8.29 -1.82 -12.43
CA TYR A 30 -8.79 -1.89 -11.05
C TYR A 30 -8.48 -3.26 -10.46
N LEU A 31 -8.06 -3.30 -9.19
CA LEU A 31 -7.86 -4.53 -8.42
C LEU A 31 -8.60 -4.41 -7.08
N TYR A 32 -9.22 -5.52 -6.67
CA TYR A 32 -9.90 -5.67 -5.38
C TYR A 32 -9.25 -6.76 -4.55
N GLU A 33 -9.03 -6.48 -3.27
CA GLU A 33 -8.56 -7.45 -2.29
C GLU A 33 -9.59 -7.66 -1.19
N PRO A 34 -10.06 -8.90 -0.97
CA PRO A 34 -10.97 -9.19 0.12
C PRO A 34 -10.24 -9.15 1.47
N ALA A 35 -10.96 -8.81 2.53
CA ALA A 35 -10.41 -8.81 3.88
C ALA A 35 -9.75 -10.16 4.24
N ASN A 36 -8.62 -10.08 4.96
CA ASN A 36 -7.75 -11.19 5.35
C ASN A 36 -6.96 -11.86 4.20
N SER A 37 -6.93 -11.27 3.00
CA SER A 37 -6.00 -11.71 1.97
C SER A 37 -4.55 -11.40 2.34
N VAL A 38 -3.62 -12.24 1.87
CA VAL A 38 -2.18 -12.16 2.12
C VAL A 38 -1.46 -12.04 0.79
N HIS A 39 -0.65 -11.01 0.63
CA HIS A 39 0.08 -10.79 -0.61
C HIS A 39 1.46 -10.16 -0.42
N THR A 40 2.29 -10.25 -1.47
CA THR A 40 3.63 -9.66 -1.54
C THR A 40 3.71 -8.74 -2.75
N LEU A 41 3.53 -7.43 -2.53
CA LEU A 41 3.58 -6.42 -3.59
C LEU A 41 4.99 -6.35 -4.17
N HIS A 42 5.08 -6.43 -5.50
CA HIS A 42 6.32 -6.31 -6.23
C HIS A 42 6.14 -5.38 -7.44
N VAL A 43 7.03 -4.39 -7.53
CA VAL A 43 7.14 -3.50 -8.69
C VAL A 43 8.41 -3.91 -9.45
N PRO A 44 8.30 -4.40 -10.69
CA PRO A 44 9.45 -4.88 -11.45
C PRO A 44 10.49 -3.80 -11.71
N GLU A 45 11.78 -4.13 -11.55
CA GLU A 45 12.91 -3.21 -11.77
C GLU A 45 13.03 -2.79 -13.24
N GLU A 46 12.56 -3.61 -14.18
CA GLU A 46 12.60 -3.33 -15.61
C GLU A 46 11.51 -2.34 -16.09
N ASN A 47 10.69 -1.81 -15.18
CA ASN A 47 9.78 -0.72 -15.52
C ASN A 47 10.59 0.53 -15.89
N GLU A 48 10.33 1.08 -17.08
CA GLU A 48 11.05 2.26 -17.60
C GLU A 48 10.68 3.58 -16.88
N GLY A 49 9.76 3.54 -15.92
CA GLY A 49 9.30 4.70 -15.16
C GLY A 49 8.47 4.30 -13.94
N ASP A 50 7.92 5.32 -13.28
CA ASP A 50 7.16 5.14 -12.03
C ASP A 50 5.87 4.32 -12.23
N THR A 51 5.48 3.64 -11.16
CA THR A 51 4.19 2.96 -11.06
C THR A 51 3.31 3.70 -10.08
N ASP A 52 2.27 4.34 -10.61
CA ASP A 52 1.34 5.16 -9.83
C ASP A 52 0.06 4.37 -9.57
N VAL A 53 -0.23 4.16 -8.28
CA VAL A 53 -1.41 3.43 -7.83
C VAL A 53 -2.09 4.20 -6.71
N CYS A 54 -3.39 4.42 -6.86
CA CYS A 54 -4.24 4.89 -5.78
C CYS A 54 -4.80 3.68 -5.04
N PHE A 55 -4.48 3.56 -3.75
CA PHE A 55 -5.03 2.55 -2.86
C PHE A 55 -6.02 3.18 -1.89
N VAL A 56 -7.17 2.53 -1.72
CA VAL A 56 -8.09 2.77 -0.61
C VAL A 56 -8.06 1.53 0.27
N ILE A 57 -7.55 1.67 1.49
CA ILE A 57 -7.28 0.56 2.39
C ILE A 57 -8.19 0.69 3.60
N GLU A 58 -8.97 -0.36 3.88
CA GLU A 58 -9.71 -0.47 5.15
C GLU A 58 -8.95 -1.32 6.17
N GLY A 59 -8.95 -0.86 7.42
CA GLY A 59 -8.32 -1.56 8.54
C GLY A 59 -6.80 -1.38 8.58
N ALA A 60 -6.10 -2.45 8.94
CA ALA A 60 -4.65 -2.46 9.15
C ALA A 60 -3.94 -3.38 8.16
N LEU A 61 -2.69 -3.04 7.86
CA LEU A 61 -1.71 -3.85 7.17
C LEU A 61 -0.82 -4.53 8.22
N LEU A 62 -0.87 -5.86 8.26
CA LEU A 62 -0.03 -6.69 9.13
C LEU A 62 1.16 -7.20 8.32
N ASN A 63 2.35 -6.71 8.63
CA ASN A 63 3.58 -7.30 8.08
C ASN A 63 3.83 -8.63 8.77
N LEU A 64 4.10 -9.65 7.96
CA LEU A 64 4.27 -11.01 8.44
C LEU A 64 5.75 -11.41 8.32
N ALA A 65 6.27 -12.03 9.36
CA ALA A 65 7.55 -12.71 9.32
C ALA A 65 7.45 -14.01 8.48
N PRO A 66 8.57 -14.64 8.10
CA PRO A 66 8.57 -15.89 7.34
C PRO A 66 7.81 -17.05 7.99
N ASP A 67 7.68 -17.06 9.33
CA ASP A 67 6.94 -18.07 10.09
C ASP A 67 5.43 -17.75 10.21
N GLY A 68 4.96 -16.66 9.58
CA GLY A 68 3.58 -16.21 9.60
C GLY A 68 3.18 -15.42 10.86
N SER A 69 4.09 -15.20 11.81
CA SER A 69 3.85 -14.30 12.94
C SER A 69 3.77 -12.84 12.47
N VAL A 70 3.06 -12.00 13.24
CA VAL A 70 2.97 -10.57 12.95
C VAL A 70 4.25 -9.90 13.43
N ASP A 71 5.00 -9.32 12.49
CA ASP A 71 6.26 -8.60 12.75
C ASP A 71 5.99 -7.12 13.08
N SER A 72 5.12 -6.48 12.30
CA SER A 72 4.71 -5.09 12.53
C SER A 72 3.30 -4.82 12.03
N VAL A 73 2.71 -3.73 12.52
CA VAL A 73 1.36 -3.27 12.19
C VAL A 73 1.43 -1.85 11.67
N SER A 74 0.75 -1.59 10.57
CA SER A 74 0.50 -0.24 10.05
C SER A 74 -0.99 -0.04 9.87
N ASP A 75 -1.49 1.10 10.33
CA ASP A 75 -2.91 1.47 10.31
C ASP A 75 -3.06 2.98 10.03
N GLY A 76 -4.30 3.47 9.98
CA GLY A 76 -4.58 4.89 9.72
C GLY A 76 -3.83 5.84 10.65
N PRO A 77 -3.96 5.70 11.99
CA PRO A 77 -3.25 6.55 12.95
C PRO A 77 -1.73 6.52 12.81
N SER A 78 -1.11 5.34 12.72
CA SER A 78 0.35 5.22 12.59
C SER A 78 0.87 5.76 11.25
N THR A 79 0.12 5.58 10.16
CA THR A 79 0.45 6.17 8.85
C THR A 79 0.40 7.69 8.91
N LEU A 80 -0.61 8.26 9.57
CA LEU A 80 -0.71 9.69 9.77
C LEU A 80 0.44 10.25 10.61
N GLU A 81 0.76 9.58 11.72
CA GLU A 81 1.89 9.97 12.56
C GLU A 81 3.20 9.98 11.76
N ALA A 82 3.46 8.93 10.98
CA ALA A 82 4.62 8.84 10.11
C ALA A 82 4.65 9.97 9.06
N TYR A 83 3.51 10.27 8.43
CA TYR A 83 3.40 11.36 7.46
C TYR A 83 3.74 12.71 8.09
N TYR A 84 3.22 13.03 9.28
CA TYR A 84 3.56 14.27 9.97
C TYR A 84 5.01 14.34 10.42
N ALA A 85 5.61 13.23 10.86
CA ALA A 85 7.02 13.18 11.21
C ALA A 85 7.93 13.44 9.99
N LEU A 86 7.55 12.92 8.81
CA LEU A 86 8.28 13.16 7.56
C LEU A 86 8.19 14.61 7.11
N LEU A 87 7.01 15.23 7.18
CA LEU A 87 6.85 16.66 6.87
C LEU A 87 7.73 17.53 7.78
N GLU A 88 7.75 17.26 9.08
CA GLU A 88 8.61 17.99 10.02
C GLU A 88 10.10 17.82 9.68
N ALA A 89 10.53 16.59 9.38
CA ALA A 89 11.91 16.31 8.99
C ALA A 89 12.32 17.01 7.68
N GLN A 90 11.36 17.21 6.76
CA GLN A 90 11.56 17.92 5.49
C GLN A 90 11.45 19.44 5.63
N GLY A 91 10.95 19.94 6.76
CA GLY A 91 10.66 21.36 6.98
C GLY A 91 9.38 21.84 6.30
N ASP A 92 8.50 20.92 5.90
CA ASP A 92 7.24 21.20 5.22
C ASP A 92 6.09 21.44 6.21
N ALA A 93 5.13 22.26 5.79
CA ALA A 93 3.93 22.54 6.57
C ALA A 93 2.95 21.36 6.52
N ARG A 94 2.21 21.14 7.62
CA ARG A 94 1.12 20.16 7.64
C ARG A 94 -0.05 20.62 6.77
N PRO A 95 -0.72 19.71 6.04
CA PRO A 95 -1.89 20.05 5.25
C PRO A 95 -3.11 20.35 6.14
N ASN A 96 -3.95 21.29 5.70
CA ASN A 96 -5.18 21.68 6.41
C ASN A 96 -6.39 20.79 6.11
N GLY A 97 -6.31 19.93 5.08
CA GLY A 97 -7.45 19.19 4.53
C GLY A 97 -7.53 17.72 4.91
N LEU A 98 -6.75 17.28 5.91
CA LEU A 98 -6.78 15.90 6.36
C LEU A 98 -7.83 15.72 7.47
N ILE A 99 -8.76 14.81 7.25
CA ILE A 99 -9.79 14.44 8.24
C ILE A 99 -9.39 13.11 8.86
N VAL A 100 -9.39 13.07 10.19
CA VAL A 100 -9.00 11.93 11.02
C VAL A 100 -10.13 11.58 11.97
#